data_AF-A0A0F8XYQ6-F1
#
_entry.id   AF-A0A0F8XYQ6-F1
#
_cell.length_a   1.000
_cell.length_b   1.000
_cell.length_c   1.000
_cell.angle_alpha   90.00
_cell.angle_beta   90.00
_cell.angle_gamma   90.00
#
_symmetry.space_group_name_H-M   'P 1'
#
loop_
_entity.id
_entity.type
_entity.pdbx_description
1 polymer ?
#
loop_
_entity_poly.entity_id
_entity_poly.type
_entity_poly.pdbx_seq_one_letter_code
_entity_poly.pdbx_strand_id
1 'polypeptide(L)'
;MATAPSSVKQAVRTPQFRIETVERKERYLKLLIYGNYGVGKTTLAASAMLVASMRDVLMISAEAGDLSVVDMKGLDAITIKDFKALGYINEFLKQHCKARNADDEKELIKLEAYNRDVEPAKIKKAKP
;
A
#
# COMPACT_ATOMS: atom_id res chain seq x y z
N MET A 1 67.05 -20.49 3.98
CA MET A 1 65.88 -19.69 4.39
C MET A 1 64.72 -20.15 3.52
N ALA A 2 63.86 -21.04 4.03
CA ALA A 2 62.81 -21.70 3.24
C ALA A 2 61.54 -20.85 3.23
N THR A 3 61.08 -20.47 2.05
CA THR A 3 59.82 -19.73 1.82
C THR A 3 58.63 -20.67 1.97
N ALA A 4 57.70 -20.33 2.87
CA ALA A 4 56.46 -21.06 3.06
C ALA A 4 55.54 -20.89 1.84
N PRO A 5 54.85 -21.94 1.36
CA PRO A 5 53.91 -21.83 0.25
C PRO A 5 52.65 -21.08 0.71
N SER A 6 52.26 -20.05 -0.05
CA SER A 6 51.03 -19.29 0.16
C SER A 6 49.80 -20.15 -0.15
N SER A 7 48.86 -20.22 0.80
CA SER A 7 47.60 -20.94 0.64
C SER A 7 46.71 -20.24 -0.40
N VAL A 8 46.54 -20.85 -1.56
CA VAL A 8 45.61 -20.36 -2.61
C VAL A 8 44.18 -20.61 -2.14
N LYS A 9 43.42 -19.54 -1.85
CA LYS A 9 41.98 -19.64 -1.59
C LYS A 9 41.28 -20.07 -2.88
N GLN A 10 40.75 -21.29 -2.89
CA GLN A 10 40.04 -21.86 -4.03
C GLN A 10 38.73 -21.08 -4.25
N ALA A 11 38.47 -20.66 -5.49
CA ALA A 11 37.25 -19.93 -5.84
C ALA A 11 36.01 -20.83 -5.63
N VAL A 12 35.06 -20.34 -4.83
CA VAL A 12 33.79 -21.04 -4.59
C VAL A 12 33.00 -21.07 -5.90
N ARG A 13 32.80 -22.26 -6.46
CA ARG A 13 32.04 -22.44 -7.70
C ARG A 13 30.57 -22.11 -7.47
N THR A 14 30.03 -21.19 -8.26
CA THR A 14 28.61 -20.86 -8.24
C THR A 14 27.80 -22.06 -8.76
N PRO A 15 26.68 -22.43 -8.12
CA PRO A 15 25.86 -23.55 -8.55
C PRO A 15 25.25 -23.30 -9.95
N GLN A 16 25.10 -24.37 -10.75
CA GLN A 16 24.56 -24.30 -12.13
C GLN A 16 23.07 -23.99 -12.18
N PHE A 17 22.33 -24.30 -11.12
CA PHE A 17 20.92 -23.95 -10.96
C PHE A 17 20.62 -23.73 -9.48
N ARG A 18 19.60 -22.91 -9.22
CA ARG A 18 19.07 -22.66 -7.89
C ARG A 18 17.64 -23.18 -7.85
N ILE A 19 17.36 -24.09 -6.92
CA ILE A 19 16.00 -24.51 -6.62
C ILE A 19 15.44 -23.48 -5.66
N GLU A 20 14.38 -22.78 -6.06
CA GLU A 20 13.66 -21.82 -5.21
C GLU A 20 12.28 -22.38 -4.90
N THR A 21 11.85 -22.28 -3.64
CA THR A 21 10.49 -22.58 -3.24
C THR A 21 9.57 -21.48 -3.77
N VAL A 22 8.49 -21.87 -4.45
CA VAL A 22 7.49 -20.90 -4.94
C VAL A 22 6.68 -20.40 -3.75
N GLU A 23 7.10 -19.28 -3.19
CA GLU A 23 6.31 -18.56 -2.20
C GLU A 23 5.28 -17.64 -2.88
N ARG A 24 4.14 -17.44 -2.22
CA ARG A 24 3.11 -16.50 -2.65
C ARG A 24 3.66 -15.07 -2.50
N LYS A 25 4.19 -14.51 -3.59
CA LYS A 25 4.67 -13.12 -3.61
C LYS A 25 3.50 -12.16 -3.74
N GLU A 26 3.39 -11.21 -2.82
CA GLU A 26 2.52 -10.05 -3.01
C GLU A 26 3.06 -9.21 -4.17
N ARG A 27 2.21 -8.96 -5.17
CA ARG A 27 2.55 -8.16 -6.34
C ARG A 27 1.72 -6.89 -6.31
N TYR A 28 2.38 -5.76 -6.52
CA TYR A 28 1.75 -4.45 -6.60
C TYR A 28 1.65 -4.02 -8.06
N LEU A 29 0.47 -3.56 -8.48
CA LEU A 29 0.25 -3.00 -9.82
C LEU A 29 0.33 -1.47 -9.75
N LYS A 30 1.27 -0.88 -10.49
CA LYS A 30 1.31 0.56 -10.74
C LYS A 30 0.57 0.82 -12.05
N LEU A 31 -0.54 1.54 -11.98
CA LEU A 31 -1.42 1.79 -13.12
C LEU A 31 -1.69 3.30 -13.27
N LEU A 32 -1.60 3.80 -14.50
CA LEU A 32 -2.04 5.14 -14.88
C LEU A 32 -3.18 5.00 -15.89
N ILE A 33 -4.37 5.50 -15.53
CA ILE A 33 -5.54 5.52 -16.40
C ILE A 33 -5.67 6.94 -16.97
N TYR A 34 -5.56 7.08 -18.29
CA TYR A 34 -5.70 8.36 -18.99
C TYR A 34 -6.78 8.29 -20.07
N GLY A 35 -7.34 9.43 -20.43
CA GLY A 35 -8.41 9.54 -21.44
C GLY A 35 -9.26 10.79 -21.23
N ASN A 36 -10.14 11.07 -22.20
CA ASN A 36 -11.02 12.24 -22.20
C ASN A 36 -11.92 12.31 -20.94
N TYR A 37 -12.44 13.50 -20.63
CA TYR A 37 -13.42 13.65 -19.54
C TYR A 37 -14.66 12.79 -19.78
N GLY A 38 -15.25 12.24 -18.72
CA GLY A 38 -16.50 11.47 -18.79
C GLY A 38 -16.39 10.03 -19.32
N VAL A 39 -15.22 9.56 -19.77
CA VAL A 39 -15.06 8.18 -20.30
C VAL A 39 -15.05 7.07 -19.22
N GLY A 40 -15.33 7.41 -17.96
CA GLY A 40 -15.42 6.44 -16.87
C GLY A 40 -14.08 6.05 -16.22
N LYS A 41 -13.03 6.89 -16.30
CA LYS A 41 -11.72 6.60 -15.68
C LYS A 41 -11.85 6.33 -14.17
N THR A 42 -12.54 7.21 -13.46
CA THR A 42 -12.78 7.09 -12.02
C THR A 42 -13.62 5.85 -11.71
N THR A 43 -14.65 5.59 -12.51
CA THR A 43 -15.49 4.39 -12.40
C THR A 43 -14.68 3.10 -12.59
N LEU A 44 -13.77 3.07 -13.58
CA LEU A 44 -12.87 1.94 -13.82
C LEU A 44 -11.93 1.72 -12.63
N ALA A 45 -11.31 2.78 -12.11
CA ALA A 45 -10.44 2.69 -10.93
C ALA A 45 -11.22 2.18 -9.70
N ALA A 46 -12.42 2.72 -9.49
CA ALA A 46 -13.25 2.39 -8.34
C ALA A 46 -13.93 1.02 -8.47
N SER A 47 -13.98 0.41 -9.67
CA SER A 47 -14.50 -0.95 -9.88
C SER A 47 -13.76 -2.02 -9.07
N ALA A 48 -12.55 -1.73 -8.57
CA ALA A 48 -11.85 -2.58 -7.60
C ALA A 48 -12.71 -2.90 -6.35
N MET A 49 -13.61 -2.00 -5.95
CA MET A 49 -14.56 -2.20 -4.86
C MET A 49 -15.57 -3.34 -5.12
N LEU A 50 -15.79 -3.73 -6.37
CA LEU A 50 -16.68 -4.84 -6.70
C LEU A 50 -16.05 -6.20 -6.36
N VAL A 51 -14.72 -6.28 -6.32
CA VAL A 51 -13.96 -7.50 -6.02
C VAL A 51 -13.80 -7.63 -4.51
N ALA A 52 -14.46 -8.62 -3.90
CA ALA A 52 -14.51 -8.80 -2.44
C ALA A 52 -13.13 -8.84 -1.75
N SER A 53 -12.13 -9.43 -2.41
CA SER A 53 -10.77 -9.52 -1.88
C SER A 53 -9.93 -8.24 -2.03
N MET A 54 -10.45 -7.20 -2.71
CA MET A 54 -9.76 -5.94 -2.98
C MET A 54 -10.54 -4.71 -2.50
N ARG A 55 -11.54 -4.89 -1.62
CA ARG A 55 -12.45 -3.81 -1.17
C ARG A 55 -11.84 -2.82 -0.19
N ASP A 56 -10.58 -2.99 0.17
CA ASP A 56 -9.87 -2.01 0.99
C ASP A 56 -9.23 -0.95 0.10
N VAL A 57 -10.07 -0.04 -0.39
CA VAL A 57 -9.66 1.01 -1.31
C VAL A 57 -9.67 2.34 -0.58
N LEU A 58 -8.53 3.02 -0.59
CA LEU A 58 -8.39 4.41 -0.22
C LEU A 58 -8.33 5.27 -1.49
N MET A 59 -9.31 6.14 -1.67
CA MET A 59 -9.34 7.11 -2.76
C MET A 59 -8.77 8.44 -2.29
N ILE A 60 -7.72 8.93 -2.95
CA ILE A 60 -7.19 10.29 -2.74
C ILE A 60 -7.65 11.14 -3.92
N SER A 61 -8.62 12.01 -3.67
CA SER A 61 -9.27 12.83 -4.69
C SER A 61 -8.63 14.22 -4.72
N ALA A 62 -7.90 14.54 -5.80
CA ALA A 62 -7.31 15.86 -6.03
C ALA A 62 -8.22 16.79 -6.85
N GLU A 63 -9.28 16.25 -7.44
CA GLU A 63 -10.25 16.95 -8.26
C GLU A 63 -11.65 16.69 -7.68
N ALA A 64 -12.60 17.61 -7.84
CA ALA A 64 -13.98 17.46 -7.33
C ALA A 64 -14.83 16.45 -8.13
N GLY A 65 -14.22 15.36 -8.62
CA GLY A 65 -14.83 14.31 -9.44
C GLY A 65 -15.65 13.26 -8.66
N ASP A 66 -15.96 13.56 -7.39
CA ASP A 66 -16.51 12.63 -6.40
C ASP A 66 -17.90 12.09 -6.79
N LEU A 67 -18.63 12.77 -7.69
CA LEU A 67 -19.92 12.32 -8.23
C LEU A 67 -19.88 10.91 -8.87
N SER A 68 -18.71 10.47 -9.35
CA SER A 68 -18.58 9.18 -10.05
C SER A 68 -18.49 7.96 -9.13
N VAL A 69 -18.37 8.17 -7.81
CA VAL A 69 -18.15 7.09 -6.82
C VAL A 69 -19.15 7.10 -5.65
N VAL A 70 -20.17 7.96 -5.70
CA VAL A 70 -21.15 8.18 -4.61
C VAL A 70 -21.88 6.90 -4.20
N ASP A 71 -22.13 5.99 -5.14
CA ASP A 71 -22.87 4.75 -4.87
C ASP A 71 -21.98 3.62 -4.27
N MET A 72 -20.67 3.84 -4.13
CA MET A 72 -19.73 2.82 -3.65
C MET A 72 -19.63 2.80 -2.13
N LYS A 73 -20.54 2.05 -1.50
CA LYS A 73 -20.54 1.86 -0.04
C LYS A 73 -19.22 1.28 0.46
N GLY A 74 -18.63 1.92 1.48
CA GLY A 74 -17.42 1.45 2.16
C GLY A 74 -16.09 1.95 1.58
N LEU A 75 -16.13 2.74 0.51
CA LEU A 75 -14.97 3.46 -0.02
C LEU A 75 -14.57 4.59 0.95
N ASP A 76 -13.32 4.58 1.41
CA ASP A 76 -12.78 5.73 2.15
C ASP A 76 -12.18 6.72 1.14
N ALA A 77 -12.62 7.98 1.21
CA ALA A 77 -12.17 9.04 0.31
C ALA A 77 -11.56 10.19 1.11
N ILE A 78 -10.39 10.66 0.66
CA ILE A 78 -9.70 11.85 1.16
C ILE A 78 -9.67 12.89 0.05
N THR A 79 -10.39 13.98 0.23
CA THR A 79 -10.35 15.13 -0.70
C THR A 79 -9.20 16.04 -0.32
N ILE A 80 -8.21 16.19 -1.22
CA ILE A 80 -7.08 17.09 -1.00
C ILE A 80 -7.37 18.46 -1.62
N LYS A 81 -7.13 19.52 -0.84
CA LYS A 81 -7.26 20.92 -1.30
C LYS A 81 -5.91 21.56 -1.60
N ASP A 82 -4.85 21.04 -1.00
CA ASP A 82 -3.50 21.54 -1.17
C ASP A 82 -2.50 20.38 -1.33
N PHE A 83 -1.32 20.70 -1.86
CA PHE A 83 -0.26 19.72 -2.03
C PHE A 83 0.37 19.29 -0.70
N LYS A 84 0.23 20.11 0.35
CA LYS A 84 0.74 19.80 1.70
C LYS A 84 -0.01 18.61 2.30
N ALA A 85 -1.33 18.54 2.11
CA ALA A 85 -2.15 17.40 2.51
C ALA A 85 -1.63 16.08 1.95
N LEU A 86 -1.16 16.06 0.70
CA LEU A 86 -0.58 14.86 0.10
C LEU A 86 0.67 14.36 0.85
N GLY A 87 1.50 15.29 1.35
CA GLY A 87 2.64 14.96 2.19
C GLY A 87 2.22 14.29 3.51
N TYR A 88 1.20 14.86 4.18
CA TYR A 88 0.67 14.28 5.41
C TYR A 88 0.06 12.89 5.19
N ILE A 89 -0.68 12.69 4.09
CA ILE A 89 -1.24 11.39 3.72
C ILE A 89 -0.12 10.36 3.49
N ASN A 90 0.97 10.76 2.83
CA ASN A 90 2.10 9.87 2.60
C ASN A 90 2.76 9.43 3.93
N GLU A 91 2.97 10.37 4.85
CA GLU A 91 3.53 10.05 6.18
C GLU A 91 2.59 9.16 6.99
N PHE A 92 1.28 9.41 6.95
CA PHE A 92 0.27 8.53 7.53
C PHE A 92 0.36 7.10 6.94
N LEU A 93 0.38 6.97 5.62
CA LEU A 93 0.45 5.66 4.95
C LEU A 93 1.73 4.89 5.31
N LYS A 94 2.87 5.58 5.43
CA LYS A 94 4.12 4.94 5.88
C LYS A 94 3.99 4.39 7.30
N GLN A 95 3.44 5.18 8.23
CA GLN A 95 3.25 4.78 9.62
C GLN A 95 2.24 3.63 9.72
N HIS A 96 1.13 3.72 8.98
CA HIS A 96 0.10 2.71 8.92
C HIS A 96 0.64 1.38 8.38
N CYS A 97 1.32 1.39 7.23
CA CYS A 97 1.96 0.18 6.67
C CYS A 97 3.00 -0.42 7.62
N LYS A 98 3.76 0.41 8.36
CA LYS A 98 4.73 -0.05 9.35
C LYS A 98 4.05 -0.75 10.53
N ALA A 99 3.00 -0.15 11.08
CA ALA A 99 2.22 -0.74 12.18
C ALA A 99 1.53 -2.03 11.74
N ARG A 100 0.97 -2.06 10.53
CA ARG A 100 0.38 -3.26 9.92
C ARG A 100 1.37 -4.41 9.79
N ASN A 101 2.55 -4.14 9.23
CA ASN A 101 3.57 -5.18 9.07
C ASN A 101 4.14 -5.67 10.41
N ALA A 102 3.98 -4.89 11.48
CA ALA A 102 4.34 -5.25 12.85
C ALA A 102 3.18 -5.89 13.64
N ASP A 103 2.00 -6.04 13.04
CA ASP A 103 0.76 -6.54 13.68
C ASP A 103 0.35 -5.73 14.93
N ASP A 104 0.67 -4.43 14.95
CA ASP A 104 0.36 -3.52 16.06
C ASP A 104 -1.02 -2.88 15.89
N GLU A 105 -2.06 -3.62 16.28
CA GLU A 105 -3.46 -3.17 16.18
C GLU A 105 -3.75 -1.89 16.97
N LYS A 106 -3.03 -1.65 18.08
CA LYS A 106 -3.28 -0.46 18.93
C LYS A 106 -2.85 0.81 18.22
N GLU A 107 -1.68 0.79 17.60
CA GLU A 107 -1.18 1.95 16.88
C GLU A 107 -1.99 2.19 15.59
N LEU A 108 -2.43 1.12 14.91
CA LEU A 108 -3.35 1.24 13.78
C LEU A 108 -4.66 1.93 14.16
N ILE A 109 -5.32 1.48 15.23
CA ILE A 109 -6.57 2.09 15.72
C ILE A 109 -6.36 3.56 16.08
N LYS A 110 -5.25 3.88 16.75
CA LYS A 110 -4.92 5.26 17.14
C LYS A 110 -4.70 6.17 15.93
N LEU A 111 -3.96 5.70 14.93
CA LEU A 111 -3.72 6.43 13.68
C LEU A 111 -5.02 6.64 12.90
N GLU A 112 -5.88 5.62 12.79
CA GLU A 112 -7.17 5.75 12.14
C GLU A 112 -8.12 6.68 12.90
N ALA A 113 -8.20 6.54 14.22
CA ALA A 113 -9.04 7.36 15.10
C ALA A 113 -8.71 8.85 14.96
N TYR A 114 -7.42 9.18 14.96
CA TYR A 114 -6.94 10.54 14.77
C TYR A 114 -7.35 11.12 13.42
N ASN A 115 -7.18 10.37 12.32
CA ASN A 115 -7.48 10.87 10.99
C ASN A 115 -8.98 10.84 10.62
N ARG A 116 -9.77 10.00 11.29
CA ARG A 116 -11.24 9.94 11.15
C ARG A 116 -11.99 10.84 12.15
N ASP A 117 -11.27 11.54 13.02
CA ASP A 117 -11.83 12.38 14.09
C ASP A 117 -12.86 11.65 14.98
N VAL A 118 -12.54 10.41 15.36
CA VAL A 118 -13.37 9.57 16.22
C VAL A 118 -12.57 9.02 17.39
N GLU A 119 -13.24 8.77 18.51
CA GLU A 119 -12.60 8.18 19.67
C GLU A 119 -12.11 6.75 19.35
N PRO A 120 -10.90 6.36 19.80
CA PRO A 120 -10.33 5.03 19.55
C PRO A 120 -11.25 3.87 19.96
N ALA A 121 -12.03 4.06 21.02
CA ALA A 121 -12.96 3.06 21.55
C ALA A 121 -14.13 2.73 20.60
N LYS A 122 -14.41 3.57 19.60
CA LYS A 122 -15.49 3.37 18.63
C LYS A 122 -15.04 2.54 17.41
N ILE A 123 -13.73 2.35 17.22
CA ILE A 123 -13.18 1.54 16.14
C ILE A 123 -13.04 0.10 16.63
N LYS A 124 -13.97 -0.77 16.19
CA LYS A 124 -14.01 -2.19 16.58
C LYS A 124 -12.91 -3.04 15.96
N LYS A 125 -12.39 -2.62 14.80
CA LYS A 125 -11.30 -3.28 14.07
C LYS A 125 -10.67 -2.26 13.13
N ALA A 126 -9.34 -2.13 13.17
CA ALA A 126 -8.61 -1.31 12.20
C ALA A 126 -8.73 -1.92 10.79
N LYS A 127 -8.77 -1.07 9.76
CA LYS A 127 -8.66 -1.59 8.39
C LYS A 127 -7.21 -2.05 8.12
N PRO A 128 -7.04 -3.19 7.41
CA PRO A 128 -5.73 -3.75 7.04
C PRO A 128 -4.99 -2.97 5.92
#